data_AF-A0A9P6KIQ7-F1
#
_entry.id   AF-A0A9P6KIQ7-F1
#
_cell.length_a   1.000
_cell.length_b   1.000
_cell.length_c   1.000
_cell.angle_alpha   90.00
_cell.angle_beta   90.00
_cell.angle_gamma   90.00
#
_symmetry.space_group_name_H-M   'P 1'
#
loop_
_entity.id
_entity.type
_entity.pdbx_description
1 polymer ?
#
loop_
_entity_poly.entity_id
_entity_poly.type
_entity_poly.pdbx_seq_one_letter_code
_entity_poly.pdbx_strand_id
1 'polypeptide(L)'
;MERVHLSNEDQAVNDIDDILKAYYKVAMKRFVDNVVLQVTERHLLGLEGPVRSLSPDMIADLEDGELMDIAGENFSASSTRNDLAIKFDRLQKAFQIAQQAAI
;
A
#
# COMPACT_ATOMS: atom_id res chain seq x y z
N MET A 1 57.95 -22.76 0.78
CA MET A 1 56.68 -22.40 1.44
C MET A 1 56.82 -22.82 2.90
N GLU A 2 57.00 -21.85 3.79
CA GLU A 2 57.18 -22.08 5.21
C GLU A 2 55.86 -22.63 5.77
N ARG A 3 55.88 -23.86 6.30
CA ARG A 3 54.69 -24.43 6.96
C ARG A 3 54.62 -23.77 8.33
N VAL A 4 53.66 -22.86 8.50
CA VAL A 4 53.32 -22.33 9.82
C VAL A 4 52.80 -23.51 10.64
N HIS A 5 53.62 -23.99 11.58
CA HIS A 5 53.21 -25.00 12.55
C HIS A 5 52.40 -24.29 13.64
N LEU A 6 51.09 -24.23 13.45
CA LEU A 6 50.14 -23.83 14.48
C LEU A 6 50.10 -24.91 15.56
N SER A 7 49.92 -24.48 16.82
CA SER A 7 49.62 -25.43 17.88
C SER A 7 48.25 -26.09 17.61
N ASN A 8 48.01 -27.24 18.23
CA ASN A 8 46.70 -27.89 18.12
C ASN A 8 45.55 -27.00 18.63
N GLU A 9 45.82 -26.14 19.60
CA GLU A 9 44.85 -25.19 20.14
C GLU A 9 44.53 -24.09 19.11
N ASP A 10 45.55 -23.52 18.46
CA ASP A 10 45.36 -22.49 17.45
C ASP A 10 44.63 -23.03 16.21
N GLN A 11 44.92 -24.28 15.82
CA GLN A 11 44.19 -24.94 14.74
C GLN A 11 42.72 -25.15 15.10
N ALA A 12 42.42 -25.58 16.33
CA ALA A 12 41.04 -25.77 16.78
C ALA A 12 40.26 -24.45 16.79
N VAL A 13 40.91 -23.34 17.18
CA VAL A 13 40.29 -22.00 17.10
C VAL A 13 39.93 -21.64 15.67
N ASN A 14 40.85 -21.83 14.71
CA ASN A 14 40.59 -21.55 13.30
C ASN A 14 39.46 -22.43 12.73
N ASP A 15 39.45 -23.73 13.08
CA ASP A 15 38.42 -24.66 12.60
C ASP A 15 37.02 -24.24 13.10
N ILE A 16 36.91 -23.81 14.36
CA ILE A 16 35.65 -23.31 14.92
C ILE A 16 35.21 -22.02 14.20
N ASP A 17 36.13 -21.09 13.95
CA ASP A 17 35.83 -19.84 13.23
C ASP A 17 35.34 -20.11 11.80
N ASP A 18 35.98 -21.05 11.09
CA ASP A 18 35.56 -21.47 9.74
C ASP A 18 34.17 -22.11 9.75
N ILE A 19 33.86 -22.95 10.74
CA ILE A 19 32.53 -23.55 10.92
C ILE A 19 31.49 -22.46 11.17
N LEU A 20 31.76 -21.50 12.06
CA LEU A 20 30.84 -20.40 12.37
C LEU A 20 30.59 -19.52 11.15
N LYS A 21 31.63 -19.20 10.37
CA LYS A 21 31.51 -18.45 9.11
C LYS A 21 30.65 -19.20 8.09
N ALA A 22 30.89 -20.49 7.92
CA ALA A 22 30.12 -21.33 7.01
C ALA A 22 28.64 -21.41 7.43
N TYR A 23 28.38 -21.61 8.71
CA TYR A 23 27.02 -21.63 9.28
C TYR A 23 26.32 -20.29 9.08
N TYR A 24 26.96 -19.19 9.45
CA TYR A 24 26.39 -17.84 9.33
C TYR A 24 25.98 -17.53 7.89
N LYS A 25 26.82 -17.91 6.90
CA LYS A 25 26.50 -17.72 5.48
C LYS A 25 25.21 -18.41 5.06
N VAL A 26 24.93 -19.61 5.56
CA VAL A 26 23.70 -20.36 5.24
C VAL A 26 22.53 -19.82 6.05
N ALA A 27 22.73 -19.57 7.34
CA ALA A 27 21.70 -19.06 8.24
C ALA A 27 21.16 -17.70 7.77
N MET A 28 22.03 -16.80 7.31
CA MET A 28 21.63 -15.49 6.79
C MET A 28 20.77 -15.59 5.53
N LYS A 29 21.11 -16.49 4.60
CA LYS A 29 20.27 -16.71 3.41
C LYS A 29 18.88 -17.20 3.81
N ARG A 30 18.83 -18.21 4.69
CA ARG A 30 17.57 -18.75 5.20
C ARG A 30 16.75 -17.70 5.94
N PHE A 31 17.38 -16.83 6.71
CA PHE A 31 16.70 -15.73 7.39
C PHE A 31 16.07 -14.76 6.39
N VAL A 32 16.83 -14.31 5.39
CA VAL A 32 16.33 -13.42 4.34
C VAL A 32 15.17 -14.07 3.58
N ASP A 33 15.31 -15.33 3.17
CA ASP A 33 14.25 -16.06 2.49
C ASP A 33 13.00 -16.17 3.37
N ASN A 34 13.15 -16.40 4.68
CA ASN A 34 12.02 -16.49 5.59
C ASN A 34 11.30 -15.15 5.74
N VAL A 35 12.03 -14.04 5.84
CA VAL A 35 11.43 -12.70 5.89
C VAL A 35 10.64 -12.43 4.61
N VAL A 36 11.22 -12.69 3.44
CA VAL A 36 10.54 -12.45 2.16
C VAL A 36 9.29 -13.33 2.03
N LEU A 37 9.42 -14.65 2.23
CA LEU A 37 8.32 -15.58 2.00
C LEU A 37 7.23 -15.48 3.08
N GLN A 38 7.61 -15.40 4.36
CA GLN A 38 6.62 -15.39 5.44
C GLN A 38 6.10 -13.98 5.69
N VAL A 39 6.96 -12.99 5.87
CA VAL A 39 6.48 -11.64 6.22
C VAL A 39 5.88 -10.95 5.01
N THR A 40 6.63 -10.88 3.90
CA THR A 40 6.16 -10.12 2.74
C THR A 40 5.09 -10.87 1.95
N GLU A 41 5.40 -12.06 1.43
CA GLU A 41 4.48 -12.73 0.52
C GLU A 41 3.24 -13.27 1.24
N ARG A 42 3.42 -13.91 2.40
CA ARG A 42 2.30 -14.54 3.12
C ARG A 42 1.51 -13.57 3.98
N HIS A 43 2.16 -12.74 4.80
CA HIS A 43 1.45 -11.88 5.74
C HIS A 43 1.08 -10.51 5.16
N LEU A 44 1.96 -9.88 4.38
CA LEU A 44 1.68 -8.56 3.81
C LEU A 44 0.82 -8.64 2.53
N LEU A 45 1.19 -9.54 1.61
CA LEU A 45 0.57 -9.67 0.27
C LEU A 45 -0.44 -10.82 0.16
N GLY A 46 -0.52 -11.67 1.20
CA GLY A 46 -1.44 -12.80 1.26
C GLY A 46 -2.89 -12.37 1.26
N LEU A 47 -3.80 -13.36 1.20
CA LEU A 47 -5.25 -13.13 1.09
C LEU A 47 -5.80 -12.24 2.21
N GLU A 48 -5.40 -12.53 3.45
CA GLU A 48 -5.76 -11.73 4.64
C GLU A 48 -4.75 -10.59 4.92
N GLY A 49 -3.86 -10.33 3.96
CA GLY A 49 -2.83 -9.30 4.10
C GLY A 49 -3.42 -7.90 3.95
N PRO A 50 -2.84 -6.90 4.65
CA PRO A 50 -3.36 -5.53 4.66
C PRO A 50 -3.40 -4.88 3.26
N VAL A 51 -2.55 -5.33 2.33
CA VAL A 51 -2.54 -4.82 0.95
C VAL A 51 -3.82 -5.19 0.20
N ARG A 52 -4.50 -6.27 0.61
CA ARG A 52 -5.78 -6.71 0.03
C ARG A 52 -7.00 -6.26 0.85
N SER A 53 -6.80 -5.49 1.91
CA SER A 53 -7.91 -5.02 2.76
C SER A 53 -8.90 -4.13 2.03
N LEU A 54 -8.47 -3.42 0.99
CA LEU A 54 -9.40 -2.74 0.09
C LEU A 54 -9.92 -3.74 -0.94
N SER A 55 -11.16 -4.20 -0.72
CA SER A 55 -11.83 -5.19 -1.56
C SER A 55 -13.27 -4.76 -1.86
N PRO A 56 -13.93 -5.33 -2.88
CA PRO A 56 -15.34 -5.09 -3.13
C PRO A 56 -16.23 -5.44 -1.94
N ASP A 57 -15.92 -6.53 -1.24
CA ASP A 57 -16.65 -6.97 -0.05
C ASP A 57 -16.52 -5.94 1.08
N MET A 58 -15.30 -5.44 1.33
CA MET A 58 -15.07 -4.38 2.31
C MET A 58 -15.84 -3.10 1.98
N ILE A 59 -15.92 -2.71 0.70
CA ILE A 59 -16.70 -1.55 0.27
C ILE A 59 -18.20 -1.81 0.43
N ALA A 60 -18.66 -3.04 0.14
CA ALA A 60 -20.06 -3.41 0.26
C ALA A 60 -20.55 -3.46 1.72
N ASP A 61 -19.63 -3.69 2.67
CA ASP A 61 -19.92 -3.71 4.10
C ASP A 61 -19.96 -2.31 4.75
N LEU A 62 -19.57 -1.25 4.03
CA LEU A 62 -19.61 0.13 4.56
C LEU A 62 -21.05 0.63 4.76
N GLU A 63 -21.29 1.28 5.89
CA GLU A 63 -22.57 1.93 6.14
C GLU A 63 -22.73 3.22 5.31
N ASP A 64 -23.98 3.63 5.06
CA ASP A 64 -24.29 4.86 4.31
C ASP A 64 -23.58 6.10 4.89
N GLY A 65 -23.42 6.16 6.22
CA GLY A 65 -22.69 7.24 6.89
C GLY A 65 -21.18 7.23 6.55
N GLU A 66 -20.55 6.07 6.56
CA GLU A 66 -19.13 5.92 6.22
C GLU A 66 -18.88 6.21 4.74
N LEU A 67 -19.79 5.75 3.86
CA LEU A 67 -19.75 6.08 2.44
C LEU A 67 -19.91 7.59 2.21
N MET A 68 -20.78 8.26 2.97
CA MET A 68 -20.94 9.71 2.89
C MET A 68 -19.67 10.44 3.37
N ASP A 69 -18.98 9.93 4.40
CA ASP A 69 -17.74 10.54 4.88
C ASP A 69 -16.58 10.37 3.89
N ILE A 70 -16.53 9.25 3.15
CA ILE A 70 -15.45 8.95 2.20
C ILE A 70 -15.71 9.56 0.82
N ALA A 71 -16.92 9.36 0.28
CA ALA A 71 -17.29 9.67 -1.10
C ALA A 71 -18.32 10.79 -1.22
N GLY A 72 -18.93 11.21 -0.12
CA GLY A 72 -19.93 12.27 -0.12
C GLY A 72 -19.35 13.66 -0.35
N GLU A 73 -20.16 14.53 -0.94
CA GLU A 73 -19.83 15.95 -1.02
C GLU A 73 -19.92 16.58 0.37
N ASN A 74 -18.90 17.36 0.74
CA ASN A 74 -19.00 18.21 1.92
C ASN A 74 -20.02 19.34 1.68
N PHE A 75 -20.46 19.97 2.78
CA PHE A 75 -21.50 20.99 2.74
C PHE A 75 -21.17 22.17 1.79
N SER A 76 -19.92 22.63 1.78
CA SER A 76 -19.52 23.77 0.95
C SER A 76 -19.53 23.43 -0.54
N ALA A 77 -19.08 22.22 -0.91
CA ALA A 77 -19.17 21.71 -2.28
C ALA A 77 -20.63 21.56 -2.72
N SER A 78 -21.48 20.94 -1.89
CA SER A 78 -22.90 20.74 -2.19
C SER A 78 -23.65 22.07 -2.32
N SER A 79 -23.38 23.04 -1.43
CA SER A 79 -23.94 24.39 -1.51
C SER A 79 -23.51 25.10 -2.79
N THR A 80 -22.22 25.03 -3.14
CA THR A 80 -21.69 25.62 -4.36
C THR A 80 -22.33 25.00 -5.61
N ARG A 81 -22.48 23.66 -5.64
CA ARG A 81 -23.14 22.94 -6.72
C ARG A 81 -24.59 23.42 -6.90
N ASN A 82 -25.33 23.59 -5.82
CA ASN A 82 -26.71 24.09 -5.86
C ASN A 82 -26.77 25.53 -6.40
N ASP A 83 -25.88 26.41 -5.95
CA ASP A 83 -25.82 27.80 -6.43
C ASP A 83 -25.49 27.87 -7.92
N LEU A 84 -24.55 27.04 -8.40
CA LEU A 84 -24.20 26.95 -9.81
C LEU A 84 -25.36 26.40 -10.65
N ALA A 85 -26.07 25.38 -10.17
CA ALA A 85 -27.22 24.82 -10.86
C ALA A 85 -28.33 25.86 -11.05
N ILE A 86 -28.61 26.67 -10.02
CA ILE A 86 -29.59 27.77 -10.09
C ILE A 86 -29.13 28.82 -11.12
N LYS A 87 -27.85 29.21 -11.10
CA LYS A 87 -27.31 30.18 -12.06
C LYS A 87 -27.39 29.64 -13.49
N PHE A 88 -27.08 28.37 -13.69
CA PHE A 88 -27.15 27.71 -14.98
C PHE A 88 -28.57 27.73 -15.55
N ASP A 89 -29.57 27.31 -14.77
CA ASP A 89 -30.98 27.33 -15.20
C ASP A 89 -31.45 28.74 -15.59
N ARG A 90 -31.08 29.76 -14.80
CA ARG A 90 -31.40 31.16 -15.11
C ARG A 90 -30.76 31.62 -16.42
N LEU A 91 -29.49 31.29 -16.64
CA LEU A 91 -28.77 31.65 -17.85
C LEU A 91 -29.33 30.90 -19.07
N GLN A 92 -29.70 29.64 -18.93
CA GLN A 92 -30.29 28.84 -19.99
C GLN A 92 -31.65 29.40 -20.44
N LYS A 93 -32.50 29.80 -19.50
CA LYS A 93 -33.78 30.47 -19.81
C LYS A 93 -33.56 31.81 -20.53
N ALA A 94 -32.63 32.62 -20.03
CA ALA A 94 -32.31 33.90 -20.67
C ALA A 94 -31.78 33.70 -22.11
N PHE A 95 -30.94 32.69 -22.32
CA PHE A 95 -30.44 32.33 -23.64
C PHE A 95 -31.58 31.91 -24.60
N GLN A 96 -32.51 31.07 -24.16
CA GLN A 96 -33.67 30.66 -24.96
C GLN A 96 -34.55 31.86 -25.37
N ILE A 97 -34.80 32.79 -24.43
CA ILE A 97 -35.54 34.02 -24.72
C ILE A 97 -34.78 34.87 -25.74
N ALA A 98 -33.47 35.07 -25.56
CA ALA A 98 -32.65 35.84 -26.48
C ALA A 98 -32.63 35.22 -27.89
N GLN A 99 -32.62 33.90 -28.01
CA GLN A 99 -32.67 33.19 -29.27
C GLN A 99 -34.03 33.35 -29.99
N GLN A 100 -35.14 33.29 -29.23
CA GLN A 100 -36.49 33.51 -29.78
C GLN A 100 -36.72 34.96 -30.22
N ALA A 101 -36.12 35.92 -29.53
CA ALA A 101 -36.20 37.35 -29.85
C ALA A 101 -35.25 37.80 -30.98
N ALA A 102 -34.30 36.94 -31.40
CA ALA A 102 -33.35 37.21 -32.48
C ALA A 102 -33.88 36.81 -33.88
N ILE A 103 -35.20 36.63 -34.01
CA ILE A 103 -35.94 36.56 -35.28
C ILE A 103 -36.51 37.94 -35.59
#